data_AF-A0A4Y2FHL4-F1
#
_entry.id   AF-A0A4Y2FHL4-F1
#
_cell.length_a   1.000
_cell.length_b   1.000
_cell.length_c   1.000
_cell.angle_alpha   90.00
_cell.angle_beta   90.00
_cell.angle_gamma   90.00
#
_symmetry.space_group_name_H-M   'P 1'
#
loop_
_entity.id
_entity.type
_entity.pdbx_description
1 polymer ?
#
loop_
_entity_poly.entity_id
_entity_poly.type
_entity_poly.pdbx_seq_one_letter_code
_entity_poly.pdbx_strand_id
1 'polypeptide(L)'
;MSCTVVRLAVHFPDQQAIVYQDGQEDEAVPRAATRQTTLTAWFELNKNDEDSHNYLYTDIPHYYIFNKIAMKWQKLQREGKQVIGRMPVVNIQDSERYCLRLLLLRKLGAVSFDDLKTVDGIV
;
A
#
# COMPACT_ATOMS: atom_id res chain seq x y z
N MET A 1 -20.96 -6.36 15.13
CA MET A 1 -20.06 -5.25 14.73
C MET A 1 -19.60 -5.52 13.30
N SER A 2 -19.66 -4.53 12.42
CA SER A 2 -19.17 -4.66 11.03
C SER A 2 -17.78 -4.01 10.95
N CYS A 3 -16.77 -4.78 10.54
CA CYS A 3 -15.43 -4.23 10.27
C CYS A 3 -15.31 -3.92 8.78
N THR A 4 -14.74 -2.77 8.46
CA THR A 4 -14.43 -2.42 7.06
C THR A 4 -13.10 -3.04 6.69
N VAL A 5 -13.02 -3.75 5.56
CA VAL A 5 -11.75 -4.32 5.07
C VAL A 5 -11.20 -3.46 3.94
N VAL A 6 -9.94 -3.05 4.06
CA VAL A 6 -9.21 -2.35 2.99
C VAL A 6 -8.21 -3.31 2.36
N ARG A 7 -8.30 -3.50 1.04
CA ARG A 7 -7.32 -4.29 0.29
C ARG A 7 -6.04 -3.50 0.10
N LEU A 8 -4.95 -4.03 0.61
CA LEU A 8 -3.62 -3.46 0.52
C LEU A 8 -2.88 -4.04 -0.68
N ALA A 9 -2.25 -3.18 -1.48
CA ALA A 9 -1.56 -3.56 -2.69
C ALA A 9 -0.19 -4.17 -2.35
N VAL A 10 0.20 -5.19 -3.11
CA VAL A 10 1.53 -5.83 -3.00
C VAL A 10 2.02 -6.08 -4.41
N HIS A 11 2.94 -5.24 -4.88
CA HIS A 11 3.50 -5.29 -6.22
C HIS A 11 4.86 -4.59 -6.24
N PHE A 12 5.66 -4.88 -7.27
CA PHE A 12 6.87 -4.13 -7.58
C PHE A 12 6.54 -2.88 -8.43
N PRO A 13 7.50 -1.96 -8.62
CA PRO A 13 7.36 -0.89 -9.61
C PRO A 13 6.84 -1.44 -10.95
N ASP A 14 5.86 -0.75 -11.53
CA ASP A 14 5.25 -1.06 -12.83
C ASP A 14 4.56 -2.44 -12.94
N GLN A 15 4.39 -3.15 -11.83
CA GLN A 15 3.67 -4.42 -11.75
C GLN A 15 2.33 -4.32 -11.01
N GLN A 16 1.78 -3.10 -10.90
CA GLN A 16 0.45 -2.89 -10.33
C GLN A 16 -0.65 -3.58 -11.17
N ALA A 17 -1.62 -4.18 -10.48
CA ALA A 17 -2.80 -4.73 -11.15
C ALA A 17 -3.66 -3.59 -11.75
N ILE A 18 -3.99 -3.71 -13.03
CA ILE A 18 -4.82 -2.76 -13.77
C ILE A 18 -6.18 -3.41 -14.01
N VAL A 19 -7.26 -2.70 -13.66
CA VAL A 19 -8.63 -3.10 -13.97
C VAL A 19 -9.19 -2.11 -14.97
N TYR A 20 -9.74 -2.62 -16.07
CA TYR A 20 -10.28 -1.84 -17.18
C TYR A 20 -11.56 -2.50 -17.71
N GLN A 21 -12.34 -1.71 -18.47
CA GLN A 21 -13.48 -2.23 -19.22
C GLN A 21 -13.03 -2.59 -20.63
N ASP A 22 -13.69 -3.57 -21.23
CA ASP A 22 -13.45 -4.00 -22.61
C ASP A 22 -13.49 -2.79 -23.56
N GLY A 23 -12.44 -2.61 -24.36
CA GLY A 23 -12.27 -1.47 -25.26
C GLY A 23 -11.60 -0.23 -24.65
N GLN A 24 -11.14 -0.29 -23.38
CA GLN A 24 -10.38 0.78 -22.72
C GLN A 24 -8.95 0.38 -22.36
N GLU A 25 -8.41 -0.66 -22.98
CA GLU A 25 -7.08 -1.23 -22.73
C GLU A 25 -6.00 -0.15 -22.87
N ASP A 26 -6.03 0.57 -23.99
CA ASP A 26 -5.01 1.57 -24.36
C ASP A 26 -4.99 2.76 -23.40
N GLU A 27 -6.12 3.12 -22.81
CA GLU A 27 -6.21 4.18 -21.82
C GLU A 27 -5.91 3.69 -20.40
N ALA A 28 -6.06 2.39 -20.13
CA ALA A 28 -5.90 1.84 -18.79
C ALA A 28 -4.45 1.87 -18.30
N VAL A 29 -3.52 1.56 -19.18
CA VAL A 29 -2.08 1.57 -18.90
C VAL A 29 -1.58 2.97 -18.46
N PRO A 30 -1.78 4.05 -19.26
CA PRO A 30 -1.30 5.38 -18.86
C PRO A 30 -2.01 5.92 -17.61
N ARG A 31 -3.30 5.60 -17.42
CA ARG A 31 -4.01 5.92 -16.17
C ARG A 31 -3.40 5.21 -14.98
N ALA A 32 -3.03 3.93 -15.10
CA ALA A 32 -2.44 3.18 -14.00
C ALA A 32 -1.03 3.67 -13.66
N ALA A 33 -0.24 4.08 -14.65
CA ALA A 33 1.12 4.58 -14.45
C ALA A 33 1.18 5.85 -13.58
N THR A 34 0.14 6.69 -13.65
CA THR A 34 0.06 7.94 -12.88
C THR A 34 -0.69 7.80 -11.55
N ARG A 35 -1.39 6.68 -11.35
CA ARG A 35 -2.29 6.48 -10.22
C ARG A 35 -1.58 5.80 -9.06
N GLN A 36 -1.59 6.44 -7.89
CA GLN A 36 -1.06 5.82 -6.69
C GLN A 36 -1.88 4.57 -6.30
N THR A 37 -1.22 3.52 -5.84
CA THR A 37 -1.84 2.38 -5.16
C THR A 37 -1.87 2.62 -3.66
N THR A 38 -2.53 1.76 -2.88
CA THR A 38 -2.46 1.86 -1.41
C THR A 38 -1.03 1.72 -0.89
N LEU A 39 -0.15 1.02 -1.61
CA LEU A 39 1.26 0.85 -1.28
C LEU A 39 2.07 2.11 -1.58
N THR A 40 2.00 2.63 -2.81
CA THR A 40 2.76 3.83 -3.17
C THR A 40 2.24 5.07 -2.45
N ALA A 41 0.95 5.12 -2.12
CA ALA A 41 0.40 6.17 -1.27
C ALA A 41 0.88 6.05 0.18
N TRP A 42 1.19 4.85 0.67
CA TRP A 42 1.77 4.69 2.02
C TRP A 42 3.21 5.20 2.06
N PHE A 43 3.99 4.95 1.02
CA PHE A 43 5.31 5.57 0.88
C PHE A 43 5.23 7.10 0.89
N GLU A 44 4.27 7.66 0.14
CA GLU A 44 4.08 9.10 0.11
C GLU A 44 3.56 9.64 1.44
N LEU A 45 2.70 8.92 2.15
CA LEU A 45 2.30 9.26 3.51
C LEU A 45 3.51 9.33 4.44
N ASN A 46 4.36 8.30 4.42
CA ASN A 46 5.54 8.24 5.28
C ASN A 46 6.54 9.37 5.01
N LYS A 47 6.63 9.89 3.78
CA LYS A 47 7.47 11.08 3.51
C LYS A 47 6.93 12.36 4.16
N ASN A 48 5.62 12.44 4.36
CA ASN A 48 4.93 13.69 4.68
C ASN A 48 4.34 13.74 6.11
N ASP A 49 4.22 12.61 6.80
CA ASP A 49 3.66 12.50 8.15
C ASP A 49 4.53 11.58 9.03
N GLU A 50 5.30 12.15 9.95
CA GLU A 50 6.16 11.38 10.87
C GLU A 50 5.38 10.39 11.75
N ASP A 51 4.12 10.70 12.10
CA ASP A 51 3.32 9.79 12.93
C ASP A 51 3.04 8.45 12.22
N SER A 52 2.99 8.48 10.88
CA SER A 52 2.77 7.27 10.10
C SER A 52 3.91 6.25 10.20
N HIS A 53 5.09 6.67 10.64
CA HIS A 53 6.25 5.79 10.87
C HIS A 53 6.03 4.85 12.06
N ASN A 54 5.06 5.15 12.92
CA ASN A 54 4.73 4.29 14.07
C ASN A 54 3.88 3.06 13.69
N TYR A 55 3.43 2.96 12.44
CA TYR A 55 2.48 1.93 12.02
C TYR A 55 3.01 1.09 10.85
N LEU A 56 2.80 -0.23 10.93
CA LEU A 56 3.07 -1.13 9.82
C LEU A 56 2.09 -0.86 8.68
N TYR A 57 2.47 -1.22 7.45
CA TYR A 57 1.60 -1.07 6.29
C TYR A 57 0.21 -1.69 6.50
N THR A 58 0.13 -2.83 7.20
CA THR A 58 -1.14 -3.51 7.53
C THR A 58 -2.01 -2.76 8.54
N ASP A 59 -1.39 -1.92 9.35
CA ASP A 59 -2.05 -1.24 10.46
C ASP A 59 -2.50 0.17 10.08
N ILE A 60 -1.89 0.77 9.04
CA ILE A 60 -2.27 2.08 8.49
C ILE A 60 -3.79 2.28 8.37
N PRO A 61 -4.60 1.33 7.86
CA PRO A 61 -6.05 1.52 7.73
C PRO A 61 -6.79 1.75 9.05
N HIS A 62 -6.21 1.37 10.20
CA HIS A 62 -6.78 1.66 11.52
C HIS A 62 -6.67 3.14 11.89
N TYR A 63 -5.64 3.83 11.40
CA TYR A 63 -5.30 5.21 11.75
C TYR A 63 -5.53 6.20 10.59
N TYR A 64 -5.60 5.70 9.36
CA TYR A 64 -5.74 6.49 8.14
C TYR A 64 -6.83 5.90 7.23
N ILE A 65 -7.59 6.78 6.57
CA ILE A 65 -8.56 6.39 5.54
C ILE A 65 -7.93 6.58 4.16
N PHE A 66 -8.06 5.58 3.30
CA PHE A 66 -7.68 5.71 1.90
C PHE A 66 -8.76 6.43 1.10
N ASN A 67 -8.45 7.66 0.64
CA ASN A 67 -9.30 8.41 -0.26
C ASN A 67 -9.13 7.90 -1.69
N LYS A 68 -10.12 7.18 -2.21
CA LYS A 68 -10.08 6.58 -3.56
C LYS A 68 -10.17 7.58 -4.72
N ILE A 69 -10.53 8.83 -4.45
CA ILE A 69 -10.61 9.89 -5.47
C ILE A 69 -9.23 10.56 -5.57
N ALA A 70 -8.68 10.99 -4.43
CA ALA A 70 -7.36 11.62 -4.36
C ALA A 70 -6.20 10.61 -4.34
N MET A 71 -6.51 9.31 -4.24
CA MET A 71 -5.56 8.18 -4.14
C MET A 71 -4.52 8.33 -3.04
N LYS A 72 -4.92 8.89 -1.88
CA LYS A 72 -4.03 9.20 -0.76
C LYS A 72 -4.57 8.70 0.57
N TRP A 73 -3.68 8.44 1.51
CA TRP A 73 -4.04 8.22 2.90
C TRP A 73 -4.30 9.56 3.60
N GLN A 74 -5.34 9.61 4.43
CA GLN A 74 -5.71 10.80 5.20
C GLN A 74 -5.91 10.40 6.66
N LYS A 75 -5.35 11.17 7.59
CA LYS A 75 -5.42 10.90 9.03
C LYS A 75 -6.87 10.86 9.50
N LEU A 76 -7.21 9.83 10.27
CA LEU A 76 -8.55 9.65 10.81
C LEU A 76 -8.76 10.61 12.00
N GLN A 77 -9.78 11.46 11.94
CA GLN A 77 -10.08 12.40 13.02
C GLN A 77 -10.87 11.81 14.20
N ARG A 78 -11.43 10.60 14.04
CA ARG A 78 -12.26 9.96 15.08
C ARG A 78 -11.87 8.51 15.27
N GLU A 79 -11.42 8.19 16.48
CA GLU A 79 -11.23 6.82 16.92
C GLU A 79 -12.60 6.12 17.02
N GLY A 80 -12.75 4.91 16.46
CA GLY A 80 -13.98 4.11 16.64
C GLY A 80 -14.47 3.31 15.44
N LYS A 81 -13.92 3.50 14.24
CA LYS A 81 -14.17 2.56 13.12
C LYS A 81 -13.09 1.48 13.10
N GLN A 82 -13.46 0.24 13.37
CA GLN A 82 -12.57 -0.90 13.20
C GLN A 82 -12.40 -1.18 11.70
N VAL A 83 -11.23 -0.80 11.17
CA VAL A 83 -10.86 -0.99 9.76
C VAL A 83 -9.64 -1.88 9.70
N ILE A 84 -9.73 -3.00 8.99
CA ILE A 84 -8.66 -3.99 8.90
C ILE A 84 -7.99 -3.87 7.53
N GLY A 85 -6.67 -3.65 7.52
CA GLY A 85 -5.85 -3.78 6.32
C GLY A 85 -5.59 -5.24 5.98
N ARG A 86 -5.89 -5.65 4.74
CA ARG A 86 -5.68 -7.02 4.29
C ARG A 86 -4.85 -7.06 3.02
N MET A 87 -3.63 -7.58 3.14
CA MET A 87 -2.79 -7.90 1.99
C MET A 87 -3.27 -9.19 1.31
N PRO A 88 -3.15 -9.28 -0.03
CA PRO A 88 -3.45 -10.49 -0.77
C PRO A 88 -2.58 -11.67 -0.33
N VAL A 89 -3.09 -12.87 -0.56
CA VAL A 89 -2.26 -14.07 -0.52
C VAL A 89 -1.34 -14.03 -1.72
N VAL A 90 -0.05 -14.26 -1.50
CA VAL A 90 0.96 -14.37 -2.54
C VAL A 90 1.43 -15.81 -2.60
N ASN A 91 1.46 -16.40 -3.79
CA ASN A 91 1.93 -17.76 -4.00
C ASN A 91 3.43 -17.83 -3.65
N ILE A 92 3.85 -18.88 -2.93
CA ILE A 92 5.26 -19.11 -2.55
C ILE A 92 6.16 -19.27 -3.78
N GLN A 93 5.62 -19.75 -4.91
CA GLN A 93 6.35 -19.84 -6.17
C GLN A 93 6.71 -18.46 -6.76
N ASP A 94 5.98 -17.40 -6.39
CA ASP A 94 6.34 -16.02 -6.67
C ASP A 94 7.23 -15.51 -5.52
N SER A 95 8.44 -16.04 -5.47
CA SER A 95 9.36 -15.87 -4.33
C SER A 95 9.66 -14.40 -4.05
N GLU A 96 9.83 -13.58 -5.09
CA GLU A 96 10.13 -12.15 -4.94
C GLU A 96 8.97 -11.41 -4.29
N ARG A 97 7.74 -11.58 -4.80
CA ARG A 97 6.57 -10.91 -4.23
C ARG A 97 6.22 -11.46 -2.85
N TYR A 98 6.51 -12.74 -2.60
CA TYR A 98 6.37 -13.34 -1.27
C TYR A 98 7.33 -12.67 -0.27
N CYS A 99 8.60 -12.49 -0.63
CA CYS A 99 9.56 -11.74 0.18
C CYS A 99 9.13 -10.29 0.41
N LEU A 100 8.66 -9.59 -0.65
CA LEU A 100 8.12 -8.24 -0.53
C LEU A 100 6.96 -8.18 0.48
N ARG A 101 6.04 -9.14 0.44
CA ARG A 101 4.93 -9.23 1.40
C ARG A 101 5.44 -9.38 2.83
N LEU A 102 6.52 -10.13 3.06
CA LEU A 102 7.13 -10.28 4.38
C LEU A 102 7.77 -8.98 4.86
N LEU A 103 8.44 -8.24 3.97
CA LEU A 103 9.04 -6.94 4.30
C LEU A 103 7.95 -5.93 4.70
N LEU A 104 6.85 -5.88 3.95
CA LEU A 104 5.70 -5.02 4.25
C LEU A 104 5.00 -5.33 5.58
N LEU A 105 5.15 -6.56 6.09
CA LEU A 105 4.64 -6.96 7.41
C LEU A 105 5.53 -6.54 8.58
N ARG A 106 6.76 -6.12 8.32
CA ARG A 106 7.78 -5.93 9.37
C ARG A 106 8.43 -4.57 9.37
N LYS A 107 8.54 -3.92 8.21
CA LYS A 107 9.20 -2.62 8.12
C LYS A 107 8.21 -1.48 8.37
N LEU A 108 8.58 -0.63 9.31
CA LEU A 108 7.90 0.62 9.65
C LEU A 108 8.42 1.76 8.77
N GLY A 109 7.57 2.76 8.54
CA GLY A 109 7.99 4.05 7.96
C GLY A 109 8.62 4.01 6.57
N ALA A 110 8.48 2.91 5.82
CA ALA A 110 9.18 2.79 4.54
C ALA A 110 8.73 3.86 3.54
N VAL A 111 9.66 4.62 2.95
CA VAL A 111 9.33 5.75 2.04
C VAL A 111 9.48 5.41 0.55
N SER A 112 9.97 4.22 0.23
CA SER A 112 10.15 3.75 -1.15
C SER A 112 10.32 2.22 -1.21
N PHE A 113 10.36 1.67 -2.42
CA PHE A 113 10.69 0.26 -2.65
C PHE A 113 12.12 -0.09 -2.26
N ASP A 114 13.06 0.82 -2.44
CA ASP A 114 14.47 0.57 -2.09
C ASP A 114 14.66 0.63 -0.58
N ASP A 115 13.92 1.51 0.09
CA ASP A 115 13.91 1.54 1.54
C ASP A 115 13.37 0.21 2.09
N LEU A 116 12.33 -0.40 1.49
CA LEU A 116 11.88 -1.75 1.89
C LEU A 116 12.97 -2.82 1.87
N LYS A 117 13.97 -2.69 1.00
CA LYS A 117 15.08 -3.64 0.86
C LYS A 117 16.24 -3.35 1.81
N THR A 118 16.23 -2.19 2.47
CA THR A 118 17.35 -1.69 3.26
C THR A 118 17.14 -1.98 4.75
N VAL A 119 18.14 -2.56 5.42
CA VAL A 119 18.19 -2.73 6.89
C VAL A 119 19.42 -1.98 7.40
N ASP A 120 19.23 -1.05 8.32
CA ASP A 120 20.31 -0.23 8.89
C ASP A 120 21.20 0.50 7.85
N GLY A 121 20.60 0.90 6.72
CA GLY A 121 21.30 1.56 5.61
C GLY A 121 22.09 0.62 4.69
N ILE A 122 21.99 -0.70 4.90
CA ILE A 122 22.64 -1.73 4.09
C ILE A 122 21.58 -2.47 3.28
N VAL A 123 21.86 -2.69 2.00
CA VAL A 123 21.06 -3.52 1.08
C VAL A 123 21.60 -4.95 1.07
#